data_AF-A0AAU1H815-F1
#
_entry.id   AF-A0AAU1H815-F1
#
_cell.length_a   1.000
_cell.length_b   1.000
_cell.length_c   1.000
_cell.angle_alpha   90.00
_cell.angle_beta   90.00
_cell.angle_gamma   90.00
#
_symmetry.space_group_name_H-M   'P 1'
#
loop_
_entity.id
_entity.type
_entity.pdbx_description
1 polymer ?
#
loop_
_entity_poly.entity_id
_entity_poly.type
_entity_poly.pdbx_seq_one_letter_code
_entity_poly.pdbx_strand_id
1 'polypeptide(L)'
;MISPHFVQSFAGEAVEGGSAFTVSEDGTRLERRVDEILRATYDKAVESGAAKGRSASEHLRAAFSAVYGLTPNPRAAYSHAIKAVEAVAIPLFLPNSPVPTLGGVRSHLEQGRNNYEMVIADQTGAPAGIEAVVELLNLLWFGQRDRHAGGPTTRPISQEAAETAVHAAGLLVHWIATGTVRRK
;
A
#
# COMPACT_ATOMS: atom_id res chain seq x y z
N MET A 1 -9.44 -7.48 -28.09
CA MET A 1 -8.28 -7.01 -27.30
C MET A 1 -7.81 -5.72 -27.94
N ILE A 2 -7.73 -4.62 -27.19
CA ILE A 2 -7.26 -3.34 -27.73
C ILE A 2 -5.75 -3.47 -27.96
N SER A 3 -5.26 -3.01 -29.11
CA SER A 3 -3.83 -3.10 -29.47
C SER A 3 -2.97 -2.26 -28.52
N PRO A 4 -1.79 -2.73 -28.07
CA PRO A 4 -0.86 -1.94 -27.25
C PRO A 4 -0.50 -0.59 -27.87
N HIS A 5 -0.40 -0.54 -29.20
CA HIS A 5 -0.15 0.69 -29.96
C HIS A 5 -1.30 1.70 -29.81
N PHE A 6 -2.55 1.24 -29.79
CA PHE A 6 -3.70 2.10 -29.59
C PHE A 6 -3.72 2.69 -28.17
N VAL A 7 -3.40 1.89 -27.16
CA VAL A 7 -3.31 2.35 -25.77
C VAL A 7 -2.24 3.44 -25.61
N GLN A 8 -1.07 3.25 -26.23
CA GLN A 8 0.01 4.25 -26.21
C GLN A 8 -0.37 5.53 -26.96
N SER A 9 -0.99 5.42 -28.14
CA SER A 9 -1.48 6.58 -28.92
C SER A 9 -2.49 7.39 -28.11
N PHE A 10 -3.49 6.72 -27.54
CA PHE A 10 -4.53 7.37 -26.74
C PHE A 10 -3.95 8.02 -25.47
N ALA A 11 -3.00 7.36 -24.80
CA ALA A 11 -2.33 7.94 -23.63
C ALA A 11 -1.55 9.21 -24.00
N GLY A 12 -0.85 9.21 -25.15
CA GLY A 12 -0.16 10.39 -25.68
C GLY A 12 -1.12 11.54 -25.99
N GLU A 13 -2.20 11.27 -26.71
CA GLU A 13 -3.24 12.24 -27.03
C GLU A 13 -3.92 12.81 -25.78
N ALA A 14 -4.16 11.98 -24.76
CA ALA A 14 -4.71 12.42 -23.47
C ALA A 14 -3.73 13.31 -22.68
N VAL A 15 -2.42 13.16 -22.87
CA VAL A 15 -1.42 14.06 -22.30
C VAL A 15 -1.46 15.40 -23.01
N GLU A 16 -1.36 15.41 -24.34
CA GLU A 16 -1.40 16.64 -25.14
C GLU A 16 -2.70 17.43 -24.94
N GLY A 17 -3.83 16.74 -24.82
CA GLY A 17 -5.14 17.34 -24.57
C GLY A 17 -5.38 17.80 -23.13
N GLY A 18 -4.42 17.64 -22.22
CA GLY A 18 -4.57 18.08 -20.83
C GLY A 18 -5.58 17.26 -20.00
N SER A 19 -5.81 16.00 -20.36
CA SER A 19 -6.77 15.13 -19.67
C SER A 19 -6.44 14.96 -18.19
N ALA A 20 -7.46 15.03 -17.34
CA ALA A 20 -7.35 14.68 -15.92
C ALA A 20 -7.20 13.17 -15.68
N PHE A 21 -7.27 12.34 -16.74
CA PHE A 21 -7.20 10.88 -16.68
C PHE A 21 -6.10 10.34 -17.60
N THR A 22 -5.53 9.21 -17.20
CA THR A 22 -4.61 8.37 -17.97
C THR A 22 -5.10 6.93 -18.00
N VAL A 23 -4.55 6.11 -18.90
CA VAL A 23 -4.81 4.66 -18.89
C VAL A 23 -3.98 4.01 -17.78
N SER A 24 -4.56 3.03 -17.08
CA SER A 24 -3.83 2.21 -16.11
C SER A 24 -2.66 1.47 -16.78
N GLU A 25 -1.63 1.12 -16.00
CA GLU A 25 -0.42 0.44 -16.50
C GLU A 25 -0.74 -0.86 -17.27
N ASP A 26 -1.77 -1.59 -16.83
CA ASP A 26 -2.23 -2.83 -17.47
C ASP A 26 -3.11 -2.60 -18.72
N GLY A 27 -3.37 -1.34 -19.08
CA GLY A 27 -4.18 -0.98 -20.25
C GLY A 27 -5.68 -1.22 -20.11
N THR A 28 -6.17 -1.57 -18.91
CA THR A 28 -7.56 -2.06 -18.74
C THR A 28 -8.55 -1.01 -18.24
N ARG A 29 -8.09 0.13 -17.70
CA ARG A 29 -8.94 1.12 -17.01
C ARG A 29 -8.44 2.54 -17.21
N LEU A 30 -9.27 3.53 -16.84
CA LEU A 30 -8.86 4.92 -16.68
C LEU A 30 -8.66 5.26 -15.20
N GLU A 31 -7.58 5.96 -14.92
CA GLU A 31 -7.19 6.45 -13.60
C GLU A 31 -6.94 7.95 -13.66
N ARG A 32 -7.32 8.67 -12.61
CA ARG A 32 -7.04 10.09 -12.44
C ARG A 32 -5.52 10.27 -12.46
N ARG A 33 -5.06 11.24 -13.25
CA ARG A 33 -3.65 11.62 -13.29
C ARG A 33 -3.27 12.13 -11.90
N VAL A 34 -2.29 11.49 -11.30
CA VAL A 34 -1.62 11.96 -10.09
C VAL A 34 -0.27 12.55 -10.50
N ASP A 35 0.38 13.23 -9.56
CA ASP A 35 1.76 13.68 -9.73
C ASP A 35 2.67 12.51 -10.17
N GLU A 36 3.54 12.78 -11.15
CA GLU A 36 4.38 11.74 -11.77
C GLU A 36 5.37 11.13 -10.77
N ILE A 37 5.89 11.92 -9.83
CA ILE A 37 6.82 11.45 -8.80
C ILE A 37 6.08 10.55 -7.81
N LEU A 38 4.85 10.93 -7.43
CA LEU A 38 4.00 10.08 -6.61
C LEU A 38 3.71 8.75 -7.31
N ARG A 39 3.37 8.77 -8.61
CA ARG A 39 3.11 7.54 -9.38
C ARG A 39 4.34 6.65 -9.45
N ALA A 40 5.48 7.20 -9.85
CA ALA A 40 6.73 6.45 -9.97
C ALA A 40 7.17 5.85 -8.62
N THR A 41 6.97 6.58 -7.53
CA THR A 41 7.25 6.08 -6.17
C THR A 41 6.35 4.90 -5.81
N TYR A 42 5.06 4.98 -6.15
CA TYR A 42 4.11 3.89 -5.92
C TYR A 42 4.43 2.66 -6.77
N ASP A 43 4.80 2.85 -8.03
CA ASP A 43 5.17 1.77 -8.93
C ASP A 43 6.41 1.01 -8.41
N LYS A 44 7.38 1.70 -7.78
CA LYS A 44 8.51 1.04 -7.08
C LYS A 44 8.05 0.14 -5.94
N ALA A 45 6.99 0.50 -5.22
CA ALA A 45 6.40 -0.35 -4.18
C ALA A 45 5.73 -1.59 -4.80
N VAL A 46 5.02 -1.43 -5.92
CA VAL A 46 4.40 -2.52 -6.68
C VAL A 46 5.46 -3.52 -7.17
N GLU A 47 6.54 -3.03 -7.79
CA GLU A 47 7.68 -3.84 -8.25
C GLU A 47 8.33 -4.61 -7.09
N SER A 48 8.61 -3.92 -5.98
CA SER A 48 9.24 -4.52 -4.80
C SER A 48 8.34 -5.60 -4.18
N GLY A 49 7.04 -5.33 -4.09
CA GLY A 49 6.04 -6.28 -3.61
C GLY A 49 6.01 -7.55 -4.47
N ALA A 50 6.03 -7.40 -5.79
CA ALA A 50 6.03 -8.54 -6.72
C ALA A 50 7.23 -9.48 -6.50
N ALA A 51 8.39 -8.95 -6.13
CA ALA A 51 9.59 -9.74 -5.83
C ALA A 51 9.46 -10.60 -4.56
N LYS A 52 8.58 -10.24 -3.62
CA LYS A 52 8.31 -11.01 -2.38
C LYS A 52 7.04 -11.87 -2.46
N GLY A 53 6.17 -11.60 -3.43
CA GLY A 53 4.96 -12.38 -3.70
C GLY A 53 3.98 -11.61 -4.58
N ARG A 54 3.29 -12.31 -5.51
CA ARG A 54 2.38 -11.64 -6.47
C ARG A 54 1.23 -10.87 -5.81
N SER A 55 0.71 -11.39 -4.69
CA SER A 55 -0.46 -10.84 -4.00
C SER A 55 -0.27 -9.39 -3.51
N ALA A 56 0.94 -9.01 -3.06
CA ALA A 56 1.20 -7.64 -2.62
C ALA A 56 1.05 -6.64 -3.79
N SER A 57 1.67 -6.96 -4.93
CA SER A 57 1.62 -6.10 -6.12
C SER A 57 0.20 -5.99 -6.70
N GLU A 58 -0.55 -7.09 -6.71
CA GLU A 58 -1.95 -7.11 -7.18
C GLU A 58 -2.85 -6.26 -6.28
N HIS A 59 -2.66 -6.35 -4.96
CA HIS A 59 -3.41 -5.53 -4.01
C HIS A 59 -3.04 -4.06 -4.07
N LEU A 60 -1.76 -3.69 -4.25
CA LEU A 60 -1.39 -2.29 -4.45
C LEU A 60 -2.01 -1.72 -5.72
N ARG A 61 -1.92 -2.43 -6.87
CA ARG A 61 -2.58 -1.98 -8.10
C ARG A 61 -4.09 -1.82 -7.91
N ALA A 62 -4.74 -2.81 -7.31
CA ALA A 62 -6.18 -2.74 -7.03
C ALA A 62 -6.54 -1.58 -6.08
N ALA A 63 -5.71 -1.29 -5.08
CA ALA A 63 -5.92 -0.18 -4.15
C ALA A 63 -5.80 1.17 -4.87
N PHE A 64 -4.78 1.33 -5.71
CA PHE A 64 -4.57 2.54 -6.51
C PHE A 64 -5.71 2.77 -7.50
N SER A 65 -6.11 1.75 -8.27
CA SER A 65 -7.24 1.86 -9.19
C SER A 65 -8.55 2.14 -8.45
N ALA A 66 -8.74 1.59 -7.25
CA ALA A 66 -9.93 1.85 -6.46
C ALA A 66 -9.99 3.28 -5.91
N VAL A 67 -8.85 3.93 -5.66
CA VAL A 67 -8.85 5.30 -5.13
C VAL A 67 -8.80 6.36 -6.24
N TYR A 68 -8.04 6.12 -7.30
CA TYR A 68 -7.87 7.08 -8.40
C TYR A 68 -8.65 6.71 -9.66
N GLY A 69 -9.33 5.57 -9.72
CA GLY A 69 -10.15 5.19 -10.87
C GLY A 69 -11.30 6.15 -11.16
N LEU A 70 -11.88 6.04 -12.37
CA LEU A 70 -13.01 6.88 -12.81
C LEU A 70 -14.18 6.93 -11.82
N THR A 71 -14.45 5.84 -11.10
CA THR A 71 -15.43 5.77 -10.03
C THR A 71 -14.74 5.30 -8.75
N PRO A 72 -14.22 6.24 -7.93
CA PRO A 72 -13.51 5.87 -6.71
C PRO A 72 -14.37 5.05 -5.75
N ASN A 73 -13.75 4.06 -5.12
CA ASN A 73 -14.31 3.23 -4.06
C ASN A 73 -13.33 3.22 -2.87
N PRO A 74 -13.45 4.22 -1.96
CA PRO A 74 -12.54 4.37 -0.82
C PRO A 74 -12.46 3.14 0.07
N ARG A 75 -13.60 2.45 0.26
CA ARG A 75 -13.69 1.23 1.07
C ARG A 75 -12.88 0.08 0.45
N ALA A 76 -13.03 -0.14 -0.86
CA ALA A 76 -12.26 -1.15 -1.57
C ALA A 76 -10.76 -0.81 -1.59
N ALA A 77 -10.42 0.46 -1.81
CA ALA A 77 -9.05 0.94 -1.79
C ALA A 77 -8.36 0.65 -0.44
N TYR A 78 -9.00 1.01 0.67
CA TYR A 78 -8.48 0.77 2.01
C TYR A 78 -8.31 -0.75 2.29
N SER A 79 -9.32 -1.55 1.92
CA SER A 79 -9.26 -3.01 2.08
C SER A 79 -8.08 -3.63 1.33
N HIS A 80 -7.84 -3.21 0.09
CA HIS A 80 -6.69 -3.67 -0.69
C HIS A 80 -5.36 -3.15 -0.13
N ALA A 81 -5.30 -1.91 0.37
CA ALA A 81 -4.10 -1.37 1.02
C ALA A 81 -3.68 -2.24 2.23
N ILE A 82 -4.61 -2.65 3.09
CA ILE A 82 -4.32 -3.57 4.21
C ILE A 82 -3.79 -4.90 3.71
N LYS A 83 -4.47 -5.51 2.72
CA LYS A 83 -4.06 -6.83 2.20
C LYS A 83 -2.69 -6.80 1.54
N ALA A 84 -2.33 -5.68 0.89
CA ALA A 84 -1.00 -5.49 0.32
C ALA A 84 0.09 -5.51 1.41
N VAL A 85 -0.15 -4.81 2.53
CA VAL A 85 0.76 -4.80 3.68
C VAL A 85 0.83 -6.17 4.34
N GLU A 86 -0.32 -6.82 4.57
CA GLU A 86 -0.38 -8.18 5.12
C GLU A 86 0.46 -9.16 4.30
N ALA A 87 0.40 -9.09 2.97
CA ALA A 87 1.13 -9.98 2.07
C ALA A 87 2.66 -9.95 2.25
N VAL A 88 3.24 -8.84 2.72
CA VAL A 88 4.69 -8.75 3.00
C VAL A 88 5.03 -8.79 4.50
N ALA A 89 4.14 -8.29 5.34
CA ALA A 89 4.36 -8.20 6.79
C ALA A 89 4.21 -9.57 7.47
N ILE A 90 3.21 -10.35 7.06
CA ILE A 90 2.95 -11.67 7.66
C ILE A 90 4.16 -12.61 7.52
N PRO A 91 4.76 -12.80 6.32
CA PRO A 91 5.93 -13.66 6.19
C PRO A 91 7.11 -13.24 7.06
N LEU A 92 7.29 -11.94 7.30
CA LEU A 92 8.39 -11.43 8.12
C LEU A 92 8.12 -11.58 9.62
N PHE A 93 6.94 -11.15 10.08
CA PHE A 93 6.63 -10.99 11.50
C PHE A 93 5.92 -12.21 12.09
N LEU A 94 5.10 -12.90 11.30
CA LEU A 94 4.25 -14.02 11.72
C LEU A 94 4.44 -15.27 10.83
N PRO A 95 5.68 -15.73 10.55
CA PRO A 95 5.93 -16.79 9.57
C PRO A 95 5.22 -18.13 9.89
N ASN A 96 4.92 -18.37 11.17
CA ASN A 96 4.33 -19.62 11.65
C ASN A 96 2.90 -19.44 12.20
N SER A 97 2.27 -18.29 11.99
CA SER A 97 0.92 -18.06 12.54
C SER A 97 -0.14 -18.80 11.73
N PRO A 98 -1.03 -19.59 12.36
CA PRO A 98 -2.11 -20.28 11.67
C PRO A 98 -3.24 -19.34 11.22
N VAL A 99 -3.38 -18.17 11.85
CA VAL A 99 -4.37 -17.15 11.50
C VAL A 99 -3.66 -15.78 11.40
N PRO A 100 -2.92 -15.55 10.31
CA PRO A 100 -2.11 -14.35 10.20
C PRO A 100 -2.99 -13.17 9.73
N THR A 101 -2.95 -12.07 10.50
CA THR A 101 -3.68 -10.84 10.20
C THR A 101 -2.81 -9.63 10.55
N LEU A 102 -3.15 -8.45 10.02
CA LEU A 102 -2.49 -7.20 10.40
C LEU A 102 -2.58 -6.93 11.91
N GLY A 103 -3.72 -7.27 12.53
CA GLY A 103 -3.90 -7.17 13.98
C GLY A 103 -2.94 -8.08 14.75
N GLY A 104 -2.74 -9.31 14.25
CA GLY A 104 -1.74 -10.23 14.80
C GLY A 104 -0.31 -9.70 14.65
N VAL A 105 0.03 -9.10 13.50
CA VAL A 105 1.34 -8.47 13.27
C VAL A 105 1.57 -7.37 14.30
N ARG A 106 0.57 -6.51 14.55
CA ARG A 106 0.66 -5.46 15.56
C ARG A 106 0.91 -6.04 16.95
N SER A 107 0.10 -7.01 17.40
CA SER A 107 0.27 -7.63 18.71
C SER A 107 1.64 -8.29 18.88
N HIS A 108 2.19 -8.90 17.82
CA HIS A 108 3.56 -9.44 17.82
C HIS A 108 4.61 -8.34 18.01
N LEU A 109 4.46 -7.22 17.31
CA LEU A 109 5.39 -6.10 17.37
C LEU A 109 5.29 -5.29 18.67
N GLU A 110 4.12 -5.20 19.29
CA GLU A 110 3.96 -4.59 20.63
C GLU A 110 4.89 -5.24 21.66
N GLN A 111 5.10 -6.55 21.57
CA GLN A 111 5.95 -7.31 22.49
C GLN A 111 7.38 -7.51 21.98
N GLY A 112 7.54 -7.59 20.65
CA GLY A 112 8.76 -8.09 20.01
C GLY A 112 9.47 -7.14 19.07
N ARG A 113 9.06 -5.86 18.97
CA ARG A 113 9.66 -4.91 18.01
C ARG A 113 11.17 -4.72 18.16
N ASN A 114 11.72 -4.91 19.37
CA ASN A 114 13.16 -4.76 19.64
C ASN A 114 14.02 -5.82 18.92
N ASN A 115 13.43 -6.89 18.41
CA ASN A 115 14.08 -7.93 17.60
C ASN A 115 14.25 -7.54 16.12
N TYR A 116 13.81 -6.34 15.75
CA TYR A 116 13.87 -5.84 14.39
C TYR A 116 14.55 -4.47 14.37
N GLU A 117 15.08 -4.13 13.22
CA GLU A 117 15.77 -2.87 12.97
C GLU A 117 15.47 -2.35 11.56
N MET A 118 15.71 -1.05 11.40
CA MET A 118 15.76 -0.36 10.12
C MET A 118 17.20 -0.29 9.63
N VAL A 119 17.38 -0.21 8.31
CA VAL A 119 18.71 0.03 7.71
C VAL A 119 19.26 1.44 7.92
N ILE A 120 18.39 2.41 8.25
CA ILE A 120 18.81 3.78 8.58
C ILE A 120 19.35 3.84 10.01
N ALA A 121 20.28 4.75 10.26
CA ALA A 121 20.89 4.91 11.58
C ALA A 121 20.02 5.75 12.53
N ASP A 122 20.13 5.49 13.83
CA ASP A 122 19.65 6.35 14.89
C ASP A 122 20.67 7.46 15.23
N GLN A 123 20.35 8.26 16.24
CA GLN A 123 21.20 9.36 16.73
C GLN A 123 22.57 8.91 17.26
N THR A 124 22.76 7.63 17.57
CA THR A 124 24.02 7.05 18.05
C THR A 124 24.86 6.46 16.91
N GLY A 125 24.30 6.39 15.68
CA GLY A 125 24.92 5.75 14.53
C GLY A 125 24.65 4.25 14.42
N ALA A 126 23.90 3.66 15.36
CA ALA A 126 23.45 2.27 15.30
C ALA A 126 22.20 2.13 14.41
N PRO A 127 21.85 0.94 13.89
CA PRO A 127 20.59 0.72 13.18
C PRO A 127 19.38 1.18 14.02
N ALA A 128 18.51 1.98 13.44
CA ALA A 128 17.34 2.51 14.12
C ALA A 128 16.30 1.41 14.43
N GLY A 129 15.50 1.65 15.47
CA GLY A 129 14.31 0.85 15.74
C GLY A 129 13.24 0.99 14.65
N ILE A 130 12.21 0.14 14.72
CA ILE A 130 11.14 0.06 13.72
C ILE A 130 9.89 0.86 14.12
N GLU A 131 10.01 1.86 14.99
CA GLU A 131 8.88 2.64 15.53
C GLU A 131 8.03 3.26 14.41
N ALA A 132 8.66 3.84 13.38
CA ALA A 132 7.95 4.42 12.24
C ALA A 132 7.08 3.38 11.49
N VAL A 133 7.57 2.14 11.37
CA VAL A 133 6.81 1.03 10.76
C VAL A 133 5.62 0.67 11.63
N VAL A 134 5.83 0.56 12.95
CA VAL A 134 4.77 0.23 13.92
C VAL A 134 3.67 1.28 13.90
N GLU A 135 4.02 2.57 13.86
CA GLU A 135 3.02 3.65 13.83
C GLU A 135 2.22 3.68 12.52
N LEU A 136 2.84 3.39 11.38
CA LEU A 136 2.12 3.26 10.10
C LEU A 136 1.18 2.04 10.10
N LEU A 137 1.59 0.91 10.67
CA LEU A 137 0.73 -0.27 10.84
C LEU A 137 -0.47 0.04 11.75
N ASN A 138 -0.24 0.78 12.84
CA ASN A 138 -1.29 1.25 13.75
C ASN A 138 -2.27 2.17 13.04
N LEU A 139 -1.76 3.13 12.26
CA LEU A 139 -2.57 4.05 11.47
C LEU A 139 -3.54 3.30 10.54
N LEU A 140 -3.04 2.29 9.81
CA LEU A 140 -3.88 1.46 8.93
C LEU A 140 -4.89 0.62 9.70
N TRP A 141 -4.50 0.03 10.82
CA TRP A 141 -5.41 -0.82 11.60
C TRP A 141 -6.56 -0.03 12.21
N PHE A 142 -6.27 1.10 12.87
CA PHE A 142 -7.28 1.88 13.57
C PHE A 142 -8.06 2.83 12.65
N GLY A 143 -7.50 3.17 11.49
CA GLY A 143 -8.14 4.03 10.50
C GLY A 143 -9.31 3.36 9.77
N GLN A 144 -9.35 2.02 9.70
CA GLN A 144 -10.45 1.29 9.06
C GLN A 144 -11.67 1.18 9.99
N ARG A 145 -12.42 2.28 10.12
CA ARG A 145 -13.56 2.39 11.05
C ARG A 145 -14.86 1.73 10.56
N ASP A 146 -14.92 1.26 9.33
CA ASP A 146 -16.10 0.58 8.76
C ASP A 146 -16.15 -0.94 9.08
N ARG A 147 -15.15 -1.47 9.80
CA ARG A 147 -15.04 -2.91 10.12
C ARG A 147 -16.05 -3.41 11.16
N HIS A 148 -16.63 -2.52 11.96
CA HIS A 148 -17.61 -2.88 12.99
C HIS A 148 -18.97 -2.32 12.59
N ALA A 149 -19.89 -3.17 12.16
CA ALA A 149 -21.27 -2.74 11.91
C ALA A 149 -21.90 -2.21 13.20
N GLY A 150 -22.42 -0.97 13.18
CA GLY A 150 -23.21 -0.40 14.28
C GLY A 150 -22.42 0.15 15.48
N GLY A 151 -21.09 0.22 15.43
CA GLY A 151 -20.29 0.85 16.48
C GLY A 151 -20.41 2.38 16.49
N PRO A 152 -20.19 3.07 17.63
CA PRO A 152 -20.35 4.53 17.75
C PRO A 152 -19.34 5.34 16.89
N THR A 153 -18.26 4.70 16.44
CA THR A 153 -17.22 5.31 15.60
C THR A 153 -17.31 4.88 14.13
N THR A 154 -18.31 4.05 13.77
CA THR A 154 -18.51 3.56 12.40
C THR A 154 -18.82 4.72 11.48
N ARG A 155 -17.94 4.94 10.50
CA ARG A 155 -18.12 5.98 9.49
C ARG A 155 -17.69 5.45 8.12
N PRO A 156 -18.33 5.89 7.03
CA PRO A 156 -17.81 5.65 5.69
C PRO A 156 -16.36 6.13 5.60
N ILE A 157 -15.53 5.35 4.91
CA ILE A 157 -14.15 5.74 4.62
C ILE A 157 -14.21 6.90 3.61
N SER A 158 -13.61 8.05 3.95
CA SER A 158 -13.50 9.17 3.03
C SER A 158 -12.46 8.90 1.94
N GLN A 159 -12.54 9.64 0.84
CA GLN A 159 -11.56 9.57 -0.24
C GLN A 159 -10.14 9.85 0.28
N GLU A 160 -9.98 10.88 1.09
CA GLU A 160 -8.69 11.31 1.65
C GLU A 160 -8.11 10.25 2.60
N ALA A 161 -8.97 9.60 3.39
CA ALA A 161 -8.56 8.50 4.25
C ALA A 161 -8.09 7.28 3.45
N ALA A 162 -8.75 6.97 2.33
CA ALA A 162 -8.33 5.91 1.43
C ALA A 162 -7.02 6.25 0.71
N GLU A 163 -6.86 7.48 0.21
CA GLU A 163 -5.60 7.94 -0.41
C GLU A 163 -4.44 7.84 0.58
N THR A 164 -4.64 8.29 1.82
CA THR A 164 -3.66 8.17 2.90
C THR A 164 -3.28 6.71 3.17
N ALA A 165 -4.27 5.82 3.23
CA ALA A 165 -4.03 4.39 3.44
C ALA A 165 -3.27 3.74 2.28
N VAL A 166 -3.59 4.10 1.04
CA VAL A 166 -2.89 3.63 -0.16
C VAL A 166 -1.43 4.07 -0.13
N HIS A 167 -1.14 5.33 0.20
CA HIS A 167 0.23 5.83 0.30
C HIS A 167 1.02 5.16 1.43
N ALA A 168 0.43 5.03 2.63
CA ALA A 168 1.06 4.35 3.75
C ALA A 168 1.35 2.88 3.43
N ALA A 169 0.42 2.19 2.75
CA ALA A 169 0.63 0.82 2.30
C ALA A 169 1.76 0.70 1.26
N GLY A 170 1.85 1.63 0.30
CA GLY A 170 2.95 1.66 -0.66
C GLY A 170 4.31 1.77 0.04
N LEU A 171 4.45 2.69 1.00
CA LEU A 171 5.67 2.86 1.78
C LEU A 171 6.04 1.61 2.58
N LEU A 172 5.07 1.05 3.32
CA LEU A 172 5.26 -0.17 4.12
C LEU A 172 5.66 -1.36 3.25
N VAL A 173 4.97 -1.56 2.11
CA VAL A 173 5.29 -2.64 1.19
C VAL A 173 6.69 -2.49 0.64
N HIS A 174 7.07 -1.29 0.20
CA HIS A 174 8.40 -1.03 -0.30
C HIS A 174 9.47 -1.30 0.76
N TRP A 175 9.33 -0.76 1.98
CA TRP A 175 10.31 -0.95 3.06
C TRP A 175 10.46 -2.41 3.50
N ILE A 176 9.36 -3.13 3.69
CA ILE A 176 9.40 -4.53 4.11
C ILE A 176 9.95 -5.40 2.97
N ALA A 177 9.52 -5.17 1.73
CA ALA A 177 9.92 -6.01 0.61
C ALA A 177 11.38 -5.84 0.21
N THR A 178 11.94 -4.64 0.37
CA THR A 178 13.36 -4.35 0.09
C THR A 178 14.29 -4.74 1.22
N GLY A 179 13.77 -5.18 2.38
CA GLY A 179 14.58 -5.47 3.56
C GLY A 179 15.11 -4.21 4.28
N THR A 180 14.48 -3.06 4.02
CA THR A 180 14.70 -1.83 4.81
C THR A 180 14.33 -2.08 6.27
N VAL A 181 13.30 -2.90 6.50
CA VAL A 181 12.96 -3.50 7.80
C VAL A 181 13.47 -4.94 7.83
N ARG A 182 14.20 -5.33 8.87
CA ARG A 182 14.73 -6.70 8.99
C ARG A 182 14.82 -7.15 10.43
N ARG A 183 14.95 -8.47 10.63
CA ARG A 183 15.34 -9.03 11.93
C ARG A 183 16.78 -8.64 12.22
N LYS A 184 17.05 -8.34 13.49
CA LYS A 184 18.41 -8.22 14.02
C LYS A 184 19.12 -9.58 13.99
#